data_AF-A0A3D4YMN6-F1
#
_entry.id   AF-A0A3D4YMN6-F1
#
_cell.length_a   1.000
_cell.length_b   1.000
_cell.length_c   1.000
_cell.angle_alpha   90.00
_cell.angle_beta   90.00
_cell.angle_gamma   90.00
#
_symmetry.space_group_name_H-M   'P 1'
#
loop_
_entity.id
_entity.type
_entity.pdbx_description
1 polymer ?
#
loop_
_entity_poly.entity_id
_entity_poly.type
_entity_poly.pdbx_seq_one_letter_code
_entity_poly.pdbx_strand_id
1 'polypeptide(L)'
;MDCRDFCDQHVAFVDDTLAGIELVRMQRHLAECENCAKQDAKIRRALLLFRNLPSIEPSEDFSRRLEARLRECDSSHLLAATQRNLRRGAIAATLASAAMLGYIGMTLYHRTDAPRDLMMPPVVATIPEPELSPITTSTPAIVASVTAGLTIWPAALFAEQAPVRFAHSRLELTNYTR
;
A
#
# COMPACT_ATOMS: atom_id res chain seq x y z
N MET A 1 -24.19 -8.52 29.53
CA MET A 1 -25.15 -7.47 29.17
C MET A 1 -26.36 -7.66 30.05
N ASP A 2 -26.99 -6.56 30.43
CA ASP A 2 -28.24 -6.61 31.18
C ASP A 2 -29.45 -6.68 30.24
N CYS A 3 -30.66 -6.80 30.82
CA CYS A 3 -31.89 -6.86 30.02
C CYS A 3 -32.20 -5.54 29.29
N ARG A 4 -31.67 -4.41 29.76
CA ARG A 4 -31.93 -3.09 29.17
C ARG A 4 -31.08 -2.92 27.91
N ASP A 5 -29.78 -3.21 28.01
CA ASP A 5 -28.86 -3.29 26.88
C ASP A 5 -29.42 -4.24 25.81
N PHE A 6 -29.99 -5.37 26.23
CA PHE A 6 -30.61 -6.34 25.33
C PHE A 6 -31.75 -5.70 24.54
N CYS A 7 -32.67 -5.00 25.21
CA CYS A 7 -33.80 -4.34 24.56
C CYS A 7 -33.34 -3.22 23.62
N ASP A 8 -32.36 -2.42 24.03
CA ASP A 8 -31.84 -1.30 23.24
C ASP A 8 -31.16 -1.79 21.95
N GLN A 9 -30.52 -2.95 21.99
CA GLN A 9 -29.82 -3.57 20.85
C GLN A 9 -30.65 -4.63 20.09
N HIS A 10 -31.87 -4.95 20.54
CA HIS A 10 -32.64 -6.09 20.02
C HIS A 10 -32.98 -5.95 18.54
N VAL A 11 -33.31 -4.75 18.07
CA VAL A 11 -33.61 -4.50 16.65
C VAL A 11 -32.40 -4.81 15.78
N ALA A 12 -31.23 -4.28 16.16
CA ALA A 12 -29.98 -4.54 15.44
C ALA A 12 -29.59 -6.02 15.48
N PHE A 13 -29.90 -6.72 16.57
CA PHE A 13 -29.70 -8.16 16.70
C PHE A 13 -30.61 -8.98 15.78
N VAL A 14 -31.88 -8.57 15.63
CA VAL A 14 -32.84 -9.24 14.74
C VAL A 14 -32.50 -9.01 13.26
N ASP A 15 -32.03 -7.81 12.92
CA ASP A 15 -31.65 -7.43 11.55
C ASP A 15 -30.23 -7.86 11.16
N ASP A 16 -29.51 -8.55 12.03
CA ASP A 16 -28.12 -9.02 11.83
C ASP A 16 -27.13 -7.88 11.49
N THR A 17 -27.31 -6.72 12.12
CA THR A 17 -26.47 -5.53 11.93
C THR A 17 -25.49 -5.26 13.07
N LEU A 18 -25.50 -6.11 14.10
CA LEU A 18 -24.58 -6.01 15.23
C LEU A 18 -23.17 -6.49 14.89
N ALA A 19 -22.17 -5.90 15.54
CA ALA A 19 -20.81 -6.43 15.53
C ALA A 19 -20.79 -7.85 16.14
N GLY A 20 -19.94 -8.73 15.62
CA GLY A 20 -19.92 -10.14 16.03
C GLY A 20 -19.75 -10.38 17.53
N ILE A 21 -19.01 -9.52 18.24
CA ILE A 21 -18.86 -9.62 19.70
C ILE A 21 -20.17 -9.32 20.44
N GLU A 22 -20.96 -8.36 19.96
CA GLU A 22 -22.26 -8.04 20.55
C GLU A 22 -23.28 -9.13 20.23
N LEU A 23 -23.23 -9.71 19.03
CA LEU A 23 -24.07 -10.84 18.65
C LEU A 23 -23.89 -12.03 19.61
N VAL A 24 -22.65 -12.40 19.95
CA VAL A 24 -22.37 -13.48 20.91
C VAL A 24 -22.87 -13.11 22.32
N ARG A 25 -22.72 -11.85 22.74
CA ARG A 25 -23.24 -11.38 24.04
C ARG A 25 -24.76 -11.47 24.10
N MET A 26 -25.45 -11.10 23.02
CA MET A 26 -26.90 -11.18 22.84
C MET A 26 -27.39 -12.63 22.91
N GLN A 27 -26.73 -13.53 22.18
CA GLN A 27 -27.04 -14.97 22.21
C GLN A 27 -26.85 -15.59 23.59
N ARG A 28 -25.75 -15.24 24.28
CA ARG A 28 -25.53 -15.70 25.67
C ARG A 28 -26.64 -15.21 26.59
N HIS A 29 -27.03 -13.93 26.50
CA HIS A 29 -28.10 -13.40 27.33
C HIS A 29 -29.45 -14.09 27.08
N LEU A 30 -29.76 -14.47 25.83
CA LEU A 30 -30.96 -15.28 25.52
C LEU A 30 -30.93 -16.66 26.16
N ALA A 31 -29.76 -17.29 26.26
CA ALA A 31 -29.61 -18.58 26.91
C ALA A 31 -29.76 -18.49 28.44
N GLU A 32 -29.38 -17.35 29.03
CA GLU A 32 -29.36 -17.14 30.48
C GLU A 32 -30.64 -16.49 31.03
N CYS A 33 -31.36 -15.70 30.23
CA CYS A 33 -32.52 -14.91 30.66
C CYS A 33 -33.82 -15.37 29.96
N GLU A 34 -34.67 -16.09 30.69
CA GLU A 34 -35.94 -16.60 30.16
C GLU A 34 -36.91 -15.50 29.70
N ASN A 35 -36.91 -14.34 30.38
CA ASN A 35 -37.80 -13.23 30.02
C ASN A 35 -37.44 -12.62 28.66
N CYS A 36 -36.14 -12.37 28.43
CA CYS A 36 -35.65 -11.87 27.15
C CYS A 36 -35.82 -12.92 26.03
N ALA A 37 -35.66 -14.21 26.34
CA ALA A 37 -35.94 -15.30 25.40
C ALA A 37 -37.41 -15.34 24.95
N LYS A 38 -38.36 -15.17 25.87
CA LYS A 38 -39.79 -15.09 25.55
C LYS A 38 -40.10 -13.88 24.66
N GLN A 39 -39.50 -12.73 24.96
CA GLN A 39 -39.68 -11.51 24.17
C GLN A 39 -39.13 -11.65 22.75
N ASP A 40 -37.92 -12.19 22.60
CA ASP A 40 -37.31 -12.46 21.29
C ASP A 40 -38.17 -13.43 20.47
N ALA A 41 -38.63 -14.53 21.08
CA ALA A 41 -39.51 -15.48 20.42
C ALA A 41 -40.83 -14.84 19.96
N LYS A 42 -41.43 -13.94 20.78
CA LYS A 42 -42.65 -13.21 20.40
C LYS A 42 -42.41 -12.30 19.20
N ILE A 43 -41.31 -11.55 19.19
CA ILE A 43 -40.96 -10.63 18.11
C ILE A 43 -40.68 -11.41 16.82
N ARG A 44 -39.88 -12.48 16.88
CA ARG A 44 -39.60 -13.32 15.70
C ARG A 44 -40.86 -13.95 15.11
N ARG A 45 -41.78 -14.41 15.96
CA ARG A 45 -43.09 -14.92 15.52
C ARG A 45 -43.92 -13.84 14.84
N ALA A 46 -43.95 -12.61 15.37
CA ALA A 46 -44.63 -11.51 14.72
C ALA A 46 -44.02 -11.18 13.35
N LEU A 47 -42.69 -11.17 13.24
CA LEU A 47 -42.00 -10.96 11.96
C LEU A 47 -42.28 -12.05 10.93
N LEU A 48 -42.47 -13.30 11.35
CA LEU A 48 -42.90 -14.36 10.45
C LEU A 48 -44.28 -14.07 9.87
N LEU A 49 -45.22 -13.48 10.62
CA LEU A 49 -46.50 -13.07 10.06
C LEU A 49 -46.32 -12.01 8.97
N PHE A 50 -45.52 -10.97 9.25
CA PHE A 50 -45.21 -9.92 8.27
C PHE A 50 -44.56 -10.44 6.99
N ARG A 51 -43.63 -11.40 7.13
CA ARG A 51 -42.96 -12.03 5.97
C ARG A 51 -43.89 -12.90 5.12
N ASN A 52 -45.02 -13.33 5.66
CA ASN A 52 -46.01 -14.15 4.96
C ASN A 52 -47.19 -13.32 4.42
N LEU A 53 -47.13 -11.98 4.48
CA LEU A 53 -48.12 -11.15 3.81
C LEU A 53 -47.99 -11.30 2.28
N PRO A 54 -49.10 -11.14 1.53
CA PRO A 54 -49.03 -11.11 0.08
C PRO A 54 -48.06 -10.02 -0.38
N SER A 55 -47.28 -10.33 -1.40
CA SER A 55 -46.36 -9.35 -2.00
C SER A 55 -47.16 -8.15 -2.51
N ILE A 56 -46.68 -6.95 -2.20
CA ILE A 56 -47.26 -5.72 -2.75
C ILE A 56 -46.84 -5.65 -4.21
N GLU A 57 -47.81 -5.66 -5.12
CA GLU A 57 -47.57 -5.47 -6.55
C GLU A 57 -47.22 -3.98 -6.80
N PRO A 58 -46.01 -3.64 -7.27
CA PRO A 58 -45.68 -2.27 -7.61
C PRO A 58 -46.45 -1.83 -8.88
N SER A 59 -46.64 -0.52 -9.07
CA SER A 59 -47.20 0.01 -10.32
C SER A 59 -46.33 -0.40 -11.51
N GLU A 60 -46.92 -0.63 -12.68
CA GLU A 60 -46.22 -1.09 -13.90
C GLU A 60 -44.97 -0.24 -14.25
N ASP A 61 -45.03 1.06 -14.01
CA ASP A 61 -43.95 2.00 -14.29
C ASP A 61 -42.89 2.14 -13.17
N PHE A 62 -43.08 1.46 -12.04
CA PHE A 62 -42.22 1.59 -10.85
C PHE A 62 -40.78 1.22 -11.17
N SER A 63 -40.56 0.06 -11.79
CA SER A 63 -39.22 -0.44 -12.12
C SER A 63 -38.46 0.52 -13.02
N ARG A 64 -39.15 1.08 -14.04
CA ARG A 64 -38.58 2.09 -14.94
C ARG A 64 -38.18 3.36 -14.20
N ARG A 65 -39.06 3.85 -13.30
CA ARG A 65 -38.79 5.04 -12.48
C ARG A 65 -37.64 4.80 -11.49
N LEU A 66 -37.61 3.63 -10.86
CA LEU A 66 -36.55 3.23 -9.93
C LEU A 66 -35.19 3.19 -10.62
N GLU A 67 -35.11 2.56 -11.79
CA GLU A 67 -33.88 2.47 -12.56
C GLU A 67 -33.37 3.85 -13.00
N ALA A 68 -34.27 4.72 -13.47
CA ALA A 68 -33.91 6.10 -13.82
C ALA A 68 -33.32 6.85 -12.61
N ARG A 69 -33.93 6.70 -11.42
CA ARG A 69 -33.44 7.33 -10.18
C ARG A 69 -32.11 6.74 -9.71
N LEU A 70 -31.91 5.44 -9.80
CA LEU A 70 -30.64 4.81 -9.43
C LEU A 70 -29.50 5.31 -10.32
N ARG A 71 -29.72 5.43 -11.63
CA ARG A 71 -28.72 6.00 -12.57
C ARG A 71 -28.38 7.46 -12.26
N GLU A 72 -29.37 8.28 -11.88
CA GLU A 72 -29.14 9.66 -11.42
C GLU A 72 -28.29 9.70 -10.14
N CYS A 73 -28.56 8.82 -9.17
CA CYS A 73 -27.77 8.73 -7.94
C CYS A 73 -26.33 8.25 -8.19
N ASP A 74 -26.15 7.21 -9.01
CA ASP A 74 -24.83 6.68 -9.34
C ASP A 74 -23.97 7.71 -10.06
N SER A 75 -24.52 8.39 -11.07
CA SER A 75 -23.81 9.45 -11.78
C SER A 75 -23.43 10.61 -10.85
N SER A 76 -24.33 11.02 -9.95
CA SER A 76 -24.05 12.05 -8.95
C SER A 76 -22.92 11.65 -7.98
N HIS A 77 -22.91 10.40 -7.51
CA HIS A 77 -21.87 9.88 -6.64
C HIS A 77 -20.51 9.78 -7.33
N LEU A 78 -20.48 9.31 -8.59
CA LEU A 78 -19.26 9.21 -9.38
C LEU A 78 -18.67 10.60 -9.65
N LEU A 79 -19.48 11.58 -10.04
CA LEU A 79 -19.03 12.95 -10.26
C LEU A 79 -18.48 13.58 -8.96
N ALA A 80 -19.19 13.43 -7.84
CA ALA A 80 -18.76 13.95 -6.55
C ALA A 80 -17.48 13.26 -6.02
N ALA A 81 -17.32 11.96 -6.25
CA ALA A 81 -16.09 11.24 -5.88
C ALA A 81 -14.90 11.68 -6.74
N THR A 82 -15.10 11.79 -8.06
CA THR A 82 -14.06 12.18 -9.02
C THR A 82 -13.60 13.62 -8.76
N GLN A 83 -14.52 14.54 -8.51
CA GLN A 83 -14.20 15.95 -8.20
C GLN A 83 -13.45 16.08 -6.87
N ARG A 84 -13.80 15.29 -5.84
CA ARG A 84 -13.08 15.26 -4.56
C ARG A 84 -11.66 14.71 -4.72
N ASN A 85 -11.49 13.64 -5.50
CA ASN A 85 -10.18 13.04 -5.75
C ASN A 85 -9.28 13.97 -6.58
N LEU A 86 -9.82 14.64 -7.59
CA LEU A 86 -9.08 15.61 -8.41
C LEU A 86 -8.64 16.82 -7.59
N ARG A 87 -9.52 17.37 -6.73
CA ARG A 87 -9.16 18.46 -5.82
C ARG A 87 -8.05 18.07 -4.85
N ARG A 88 -8.12 16.86 -4.27
CA ARG A 88 -7.06 16.35 -3.38
C ARG A 88 -5.74 16.14 -4.12
N GLY A 89 -5.78 15.57 -5.33
CA GLY A 89 -4.62 15.40 -6.18
C GLY A 89 -3.96 16.73 -6.58
N ALA A 90 -4.77 17.74 -6.94
CA ALA A 90 -4.29 19.07 -7.26
C ALA A 90 -3.63 19.75 -6.05
N ILE A 91 -4.23 19.67 -4.86
CA ILE A 91 -3.65 20.23 -3.63
C ILE A 91 -2.35 19.52 -3.24
N ALA A 92 -2.30 18.18 -3.35
CA ALA A 92 -1.09 17.43 -3.07
C ALA A 92 0.04 17.78 -4.06
N ALA A 93 -0.29 17.91 -5.35
CA ALA A 93 0.67 18.28 -6.38
C ALA A 93 1.23 19.70 -6.20
N THR A 94 0.39 20.68 -5.82
CA THR A 94 0.86 22.04 -5.56
C THR A 94 1.76 22.12 -4.33
N LEU A 95 1.42 21.44 -3.24
CA LEU A 95 2.25 21.38 -2.03
C LEU A 95 3.59 20.70 -2.30
N ALA A 96 3.60 19.58 -3.02
CA ALA A 96 4.83 18.88 -3.39
C ALA A 96 5.72 19.77 -4.28
N SER A 97 5.13 20.46 -5.26
CA SER A 97 5.86 21.35 -6.16
C SER A 97 6.47 22.54 -5.41
N ALA A 98 5.73 23.15 -4.49
CA ALA A 98 6.23 24.25 -3.67
C ALA A 98 7.39 23.82 -2.75
N ALA A 99 7.28 22.64 -2.13
CA ALA A 99 8.37 22.08 -1.31
C ALA A 99 9.63 21.79 -2.14
N MET A 100 9.46 21.22 -3.35
CA MET A 100 10.55 20.97 -4.29
C MET A 100 11.27 22.27 -4.69
N LEU A 101 10.52 23.30 -5.08
CA LEU A 101 11.08 24.61 -5.44
C LEU A 101 11.78 25.28 -4.26
N GLY A 102 11.21 25.20 -3.05
CA GLY A 102 11.83 25.71 -1.83
C GLY A 102 13.14 25.00 -1.50
N TYR A 103 13.18 23.67 -1.65
CA TYR A 103 14.41 22.88 -1.45
C TYR A 103 15.50 23.27 -2.46
N ILE A 104 15.16 23.38 -3.74
CA ILE A 104 16.11 23.81 -4.79
C ILE A 104 16.67 25.20 -4.46
N GLY A 105 15.81 26.17 -4.12
CA GLY A 105 16.25 27.51 -3.74
C GLY A 105 17.22 27.52 -2.55
N MET A 106 16.92 26.75 -1.51
CA MET A 106 17.78 26.62 -0.33
C MET A 106 19.15 26.02 -0.66
N THR A 107 19.19 24.96 -1.49
CA THR A 107 20.46 24.31 -1.87
C THR A 107 21.36 25.21 -2.70
N LEU A 108 20.78 26.07 -3.55
CA LEU A 108 21.53 27.02 -4.35
C LEU A 108 22.10 28.17 -3.51
N TYR A 109 21.32 28.66 -2.54
CA TYR A 109 21.75 29.74 -1.64
C TYR A 109 22.94 29.33 -0.75
N HIS A 110 22.91 28.13 -0.18
CA HIS A 110 24.02 27.65 0.65
C HIS A 110 25.30 27.34 -0.14
N ARG A 111 25.21 27.14 -1.46
CA ARG A 111 26.38 26.85 -2.30
C ARG A 111 27.20 28.10 -2.62
N THR A 112 26.58 29.28 -2.60
CA THR A 112 27.27 30.55 -2.89
C THR A 112 28.14 31.06 -1.73
N ASP A 113 27.96 30.54 -0.51
CA ASP A 113 28.68 31.02 0.68
C ASP A 113 30.09 30.44 0.88
N ALA A 114 30.61 29.58 -0.02
CA ALA A 114 31.87 28.87 0.22
C ALA A 114 32.99 29.13 -0.83
N PRO A 115 33.76 30.22 -0.72
CA PRO A 115 35.10 30.26 -1.28
C PRO A 115 36.05 29.51 -0.35
N ARG A 116 36.32 28.22 -0.63
CA ARG A 116 37.40 27.47 0.03
C ARG A 116 38.68 27.64 -0.77
N ASP A 117 39.56 28.51 -0.28
CA ASP A 117 40.92 28.63 -0.77
C ASP A 117 41.69 27.36 -0.35
N LEU A 118 41.85 26.42 -1.29
CA LEU A 118 42.50 25.13 -1.05
C LEU A 118 44.00 25.27 -1.34
N MET A 119 44.81 25.52 -0.29
CA MET A 119 46.26 25.36 -0.37
C MET A 119 46.63 23.88 -0.25
N MET A 120 47.11 23.27 -1.33
CA MET A 120 47.63 21.90 -1.31
C MET A 120 49.12 21.87 -0.94
N PRO A 121 49.57 20.99 -0.02
CA PRO A 121 50.98 20.83 0.31
C PRO A 121 51.75 20.11 -0.82
N PRO A 122 53.04 20.43 -1.03
CA PRO A 122 53.80 19.93 -2.17
C PRO A 122 54.13 18.43 -2.03
N VAL A 123 53.82 17.67 -3.09
CA VAL A 123 54.10 16.24 -3.21
C VAL A 123 55.51 16.03 -3.78
N VAL A 124 56.39 15.36 -3.05
CA VAL A 124 57.68 14.87 -3.55
C VAL A 124 57.53 13.40 -3.90
N ALA A 125 57.67 13.06 -5.19
CA ALA A 125 57.63 11.68 -5.67
C ALA A 125 59.04 11.06 -5.64
N THR A 126 59.17 9.89 -5.01
CA THR A 126 60.38 9.04 -5.13
C THR A 126 59.94 7.75 -5.81
N ILE A 127 60.59 7.37 -6.90
CA ILE A 127 60.24 6.19 -7.71
C ILE A 127 61.02 4.98 -7.18
N PRO A 128 60.38 3.90 -6.70
CA PRO A 128 61.05 2.65 -6.37
C PRO A 128 61.23 1.77 -7.62
N GLU A 129 62.38 1.11 -7.73
CA GLU A 129 62.75 0.21 -8.84
C GLU A 129 61.98 -1.12 -8.77
N PRO A 130 61.45 -1.65 -9.90
CA PRO A 130 60.53 -2.78 -9.86
C PRO A 130 61.29 -4.13 -9.78
N GLU A 131 61.17 -4.82 -8.65
CA GLU A 131 61.51 -6.25 -8.58
C GLU A 131 60.34 -7.10 -9.11
N LEU A 132 60.62 -7.85 -10.18
CA LEU A 132 59.73 -8.86 -10.75
C LEU A 132 59.67 -10.08 -9.81
N SER A 133 58.59 -10.21 -9.04
CA SER A 133 58.25 -11.46 -8.36
C SER A 133 57.18 -12.24 -9.14
N PRO A 134 57.41 -13.54 -9.44
CA PRO A 134 56.44 -14.38 -10.14
C PRO A 134 55.23 -14.69 -9.24
N ILE A 135 54.05 -14.56 -9.84
CA ILE A 135 52.74 -14.76 -9.24
C ILE A 135 52.63 -16.21 -8.72
N THR A 136 52.54 -16.37 -7.39
CA THR A 136 52.09 -17.63 -6.79
C THR A 136 50.61 -17.50 -6.44
N THR A 137 49.80 -18.27 -7.15
CA THR A 137 48.34 -18.33 -7.03
C THR A 137 47.94 -18.83 -5.64
N SER A 138 47.45 -17.94 -4.78
CA SER A 138 46.77 -18.32 -3.54
C SER A 138 45.26 -18.44 -3.82
N THR A 139 44.75 -19.66 -3.77
CA THR A 139 43.32 -19.99 -3.74
C THR A 139 42.61 -19.21 -2.63
N PRO A 140 41.58 -18.39 -2.91
CA PRO A 140 40.89 -17.64 -1.87
C PRO A 140 39.97 -18.55 -1.07
N ALA A 141 40.27 -18.67 0.23
CA ALA A 141 39.46 -19.27 1.28
C ALA A 141 38.20 -18.43 1.57
N ILE A 142 37.28 -18.34 0.60
CA ILE A 142 36.00 -17.61 0.76
C ILE A 142 34.86 -18.57 1.18
N VAL A 143 35.09 -19.88 1.24
CA VAL A 143 34.01 -20.87 1.54
C VAL A 143 33.66 -20.96 3.04
N ALA A 144 34.30 -20.19 3.91
CA ALA A 144 34.08 -20.27 5.35
C ALA A 144 33.36 -19.03 5.90
N SER A 145 32.14 -18.74 5.45
CA SER A 145 31.12 -18.20 6.36
C SER A 145 29.70 -18.25 5.78
N VAL A 146 28.78 -18.64 6.67
CA VAL A 146 27.33 -18.39 6.67
C VAL A 146 26.42 -19.46 6.05
N THR A 147 26.17 -20.45 6.90
CA THR A 147 24.87 -21.09 7.13
C THR A 147 23.80 -20.03 7.43
N ALA A 148 22.74 -19.99 6.62
CA ALA A 148 21.33 -19.66 6.96
C ALA A 148 20.62 -18.91 5.81
N GLY A 149 19.95 -19.67 4.93
CA GLY A 149 18.58 -19.37 4.51
C GLY A 149 18.24 -18.02 3.84
N LEU A 150 19.15 -17.37 3.12
CA LEU A 150 18.83 -16.19 2.30
C LEU A 150 19.33 -16.35 0.86
N THR A 151 18.42 -16.20 -0.09
CA THR A 151 18.64 -16.36 -1.54
C THR A 151 19.49 -15.20 -2.11
N ILE A 152 20.81 -15.27 -1.91
CA ILE A 152 21.78 -14.33 -2.50
C ILE A 152 22.14 -14.72 -3.95
N TRP A 153 21.72 -15.90 -4.41
CA TRP A 153 22.16 -16.50 -5.66
C TRP A 153 21.88 -15.73 -6.96
N PRO A 154 20.83 -14.90 -7.11
CA PRO A 154 20.69 -14.09 -8.32
C PRO A 154 21.74 -12.96 -8.40
N ALA A 155 22.02 -12.26 -7.29
CA ALA A 155 22.91 -11.10 -7.29
C ALA A 155 24.39 -11.49 -7.51
N ALA A 156 24.81 -12.63 -6.95
CA ALA A 156 26.14 -13.19 -7.21
C ALA A 156 26.32 -13.62 -8.67
N LEU A 157 25.28 -14.22 -9.27
CA LEU A 157 25.32 -14.67 -10.66
C LEU A 157 25.33 -13.50 -11.67
N PHE A 158 24.70 -12.37 -11.33
CA PHE A 158 24.81 -11.13 -12.11
C PHE A 158 26.17 -10.43 -11.95
N ALA A 159 26.79 -10.50 -10.77
CA ALA A 159 28.11 -9.91 -10.55
C ALA A 159 29.23 -10.64 -11.35
N GLU A 160 29.14 -11.96 -11.52
CA GLU A 160 30.09 -12.71 -12.36
C GLU A 160 29.92 -12.45 -13.86
N GLN A 161 28.72 -12.12 -14.33
CA GLN A 161 28.47 -11.91 -15.77
C GLN A 161 28.74 -10.49 -16.26
N ALA A 162 28.84 -9.52 -15.34
CA ALA A 162 29.04 -8.11 -15.69
C ALA A 162 30.38 -7.80 -16.38
N PRO A 163 31.55 -8.30 -15.97
CA PRO A 163 32.81 -7.86 -16.58
C PRO A 163 33.03 -8.40 -18.00
N VAL A 164 32.38 -9.50 -18.41
CA VAL A 164 32.60 -10.12 -19.72
C VAL A 164 31.83 -9.40 -20.84
N ARG A 165 30.65 -8.82 -20.56
CA ARG A 165 29.82 -8.18 -21.59
C ARG A 165 30.20 -6.73 -21.93
N PHE A 166 30.90 -6.01 -21.06
CA PHE A 166 31.36 -4.65 -21.36
C PHE A 166 32.65 -4.58 -22.18
N ALA A 167 33.44 -5.66 -22.22
CA ALA A 167 34.65 -5.72 -23.04
C ALA A 167 34.33 -5.91 -24.54
N HIS A 168 33.22 -6.59 -24.86
CA HIS A 168 32.89 -6.95 -26.25
C HIS A 168 32.15 -5.85 -27.03
N SER A 169 31.46 -4.91 -26.36
CA SER A 169 30.71 -3.83 -27.03
C SER A 169 31.58 -2.64 -27.45
N ARG A 170 32.83 -2.57 -27.00
CA ARG A 170 33.74 -1.44 -27.31
C ARG A 170 34.67 -1.68 -28.50
N LEU A 171 34.66 -2.87 -29.11
CA LEU A 171 35.55 -3.22 -30.22
C LEU A 171 34.86 -3.32 -31.59
N GLU A 172 33.53 -3.24 -31.70
CA GLU A 172 32.84 -3.30 -33.00
C GLU A 172 32.51 -1.93 -33.62
N LEU A 173 32.63 -0.82 -32.88
CA LEU A 173 32.24 0.50 -33.37
C LEU A 173 33.33 1.27 -34.16
N THR A 174 34.51 0.68 -34.39
CA THR A 174 35.61 1.35 -35.12
C THR A 174 35.82 0.87 -36.56
N ASN A 175 34.93 0.05 -37.13
CA ASN A 175 35.10 -0.52 -38.48
C ASN A 175 33.99 -0.19 -39.49
N TYR A 176 33.32 0.96 -39.35
CA TYR A 176 32.31 1.43 -40.33
C TYR A 176 32.53 2.87 -40.84
N THR A 177 33.79 3.27 -41.00
CA THR A 177 34.15 4.46 -41.77
C THR A 177 35.33 4.20 -42.70
N ARG A 178 35.10 3.46 -43.80
CA ARG A 178 35.62 3.81 -45.12
C ARG A 178 34.92 3.04 -46.23
#